data_AF-D9PYJ7-F1
#
_entry.id   AF-D9PYJ7-F1
#
_cell.length_a   1.000
_cell.length_b   1.000
_cell.length_c   1.000
_cell.angle_alpha   90.00
_cell.angle_beta   90.00
_cell.angle_gamma   90.00
#
_symmetry.space_group_name_H-M   'P 1'
#
loop_
_entity.id
_entity.type
_entity.pdbx_description
1 polymer ?
#
loop_
_entity_poly.entity_id
_entity_poly.type
_entity_poly.pdbx_seq_one_letter_code
_entity_poly.pdbx_strand_id
1 'polypeptide(L)' 'MIKDLVTFSDERGFLIELMRLDDHGMKAADIKQIIASYSYPGMVKGWHIHSRQQDRLICVHGMVKLAL' A
#
# COMPACT_ATOMS: atom_id res chain seq x y z
N MET A 1 6.95 2.21 9.26
CA MET A 1 7.41 3.36 8.42
C MET A 1 6.22 3.82 7.61
N ILE A 2 5.98 5.11 7.56
CA ILE A 2 4.95 5.72 6.70
C ILE A 2 5.71 6.50 5.63
N LYS A 3 5.33 6.34 4.36
CA LYS A 3 5.88 7.09 3.23
C LYS A 3 4.74 7.83 2.56
N ASP A 4 4.88 9.15 2.50
CA ASP A 4 3.95 9.99 1.75
C ASP A 4 4.21 9.83 0.26
N LEU A 5 3.13 9.66 -0.51
CA LEU A 5 3.20 9.52 -1.95
C LEU A 5 2.92 10.86 -2.62
N VAL A 6 3.68 11.17 -3.66
CA VAL A 6 3.48 12.37 -4.47
C VAL A 6 2.45 12.06 -5.56
N THR A 7 1.44 12.92 -5.66
CA THR A 7 0.45 12.87 -6.73
C THR A 7 0.81 13.90 -7.80
N PHE A 8 1.05 13.42 -9.02
CA PHE A 8 1.28 14.27 -10.19
C PHE A 8 -0.03 14.35 -10.99
N SER A 9 -0.69 15.50 -10.96
CA SER A 9 -2.00 15.71 -11.61
C SER A 9 -1.89 16.50 -12.91
N ASP A 10 -2.72 16.16 -13.89
CA ASP A 10 -2.89 16.88 -15.16
C ASP A 10 -4.34 16.77 -15.67
N GLU A 11 -4.64 17.28 -16.87
CA GLU A 11 -5.99 17.30 -17.45
C GLU A 11 -6.59 15.90 -17.72
N ARG A 12 -5.78 14.84 -17.69
CA ARG A 12 -6.19 13.46 -17.92
C ARG A 12 -6.48 12.71 -16.62
N GLY A 13 -6.05 13.25 -15.48
CA GLY A 13 -6.19 12.64 -14.16
C GLY A 13 -4.93 12.82 -13.32
N PHE A 14 -4.39 11.71 -12.79
CA PHE A 14 -3.18 11.75 -11.97
C PHE A 14 -2.33 10.48 -12.11
N LEU A 15 -1.05 10.62 -11.79
CA LEU A 15 -0.08 9.54 -11.64
C LEU A 15 0.49 9.56 -10.21
N ILE A 16 0.57 8.39 -9.59
CA ILE A 16 1.25 8.18 -8.31
C ILE A 16 2.21 6.99 -8.47
N GLU A 17 3.48 7.20 -8.17
CA GLU A 17 4.45 6.11 -8.06
C GLU A 17 4.32 5.43 -6.69
N LEU A 18 3.61 4.30 -6.63
CA LEU A 18 3.34 3.61 -5.36
C LEU A 18 4.64 3.07 -4.72
N MET A 19 5.44 2.39 -5.53
CA MET A 19 6.71 1.82 -5.10
C MET A 19 7.63 1.63 -6.30
N ARG A 20 8.85 2.15 -6.20
CA ARG A 20 9.90 1.94 -7.18
C ARG A 20 10.86 0.88 -6.67
N LEU A 21 11.38 0.02 -7.56
CA LEU A 21 12.26 -1.08 -7.15
C LEU A 21 13.59 -0.63 -6.54
N ASP A 22 14.01 0.60 -6.83
CA ASP A 22 15.18 1.25 -6.24
C ASP A 22 14.92 1.88 -4.86
N ASP A 23 13.69 1.79 -4.33
CA ASP A 23 13.36 2.25 -2.98
C ASP A 23 13.88 1.26 -1.91
N HIS A 24 15.11 1.53 -1.47
CA HIS A 24 15.77 0.78 -0.40
C HIS A 24 15.06 0.90 0.96
N GLY A 25 14.43 2.05 1.25
CA GLY A 25 13.73 2.28 2.51
C GLY A 25 12.53 1.36 2.67
N MET A 26 11.81 1.11 1.57
CA MET A 26 10.68 0.19 1.57
C MET A 26 11.04 -1.28 1.30
N LYS A 27 12.32 -1.58 0.98
CA LYS A 27 12.78 -2.89 0.51
C LYS A 27 12.02 -3.37 -0.74
N ALA A 28 11.79 -2.45 -1.67
CA ALA A 28 10.96 -2.71 -2.83
C ALA A 28 11.47 -3.85 -3.72
N ALA A 29 12.80 -3.99 -3.84
CA ALA A 29 13.43 -5.08 -4.56
C ALA A 29 13.10 -6.48 -4.01
N ASP A 30 12.62 -6.57 -2.77
CA ASP A 30 12.26 -7.84 -2.11
C ASP A 30 10.80 -8.25 -2.34
N ILE A 31 9.98 -7.44 -3.02
CA ILE A 31 8.56 -7.77 -3.28
C ILE A 31 8.48 -9.07 -4.08
N LYS A 32 7.84 -10.09 -3.49
CA LYS A 32 7.56 -11.38 -4.15
C LYS A 32 6.10 -11.54 -4.55
N GLN A 33 5.22 -10.73 -3.99
CA GLN A 33 3.78 -10.85 -4.19
C GLN A 33 3.11 -9.48 -4.10
N ILE A 34 2.13 -9.27 -4.97
CA ILE A 34 1.22 -8.12 -4.93
C ILE A 34 -0.20 -8.68 -4.85
N ILE A 35 -0.98 -8.21 -3.89
CA ILE A 35 -2.39 -8.55 -3.73
C ILE A 35 -3.25 -7.30 -3.75
N ALA A 36 -4.45 -7.43 -4.27
CA ALA A 36 -5.48 -6.40 -4.21
C ALA A 36 -6.71 -6.98 -3.53
N SER A 37 -7.37 -6.18 -2.69
CA SER A 37 -8.62 -6.59 -2.08
C SER A 37 -9.54 -5.38 -1.90
N TYR A 38 -10.83 -5.64 -2.00
CA TYR A 38 -11.88 -4.66 -1.73
C TYR A 38 -12.58 -4.98 -0.41
N SER A 39 -13.15 -3.97 0.26
CA SER A 39 -13.91 -4.14 1.50
C SER A 39 -15.00 -3.08 1.56
N TYR A 40 -16.23 -3.53 1.83
CA TYR A 40 -17.36 -2.62 2.06
C TYR A 40 -17.20 -1.85 3.38
N PRO A 41 -17.86 -0.68 3.52
CA PRO A 41 -17.83 0.10 4.76
C PRO A 41 -18.19 -0.75 5.99
N GLY A 42 -17.44 -0.58 7.08
CA GLY A 42 -17.63 -1.29 8.34
C GLY A 42 -16.97 -2.68 8.41
N MET A 43 -16.38 -3.18 7.31
CA MET A 43 -15.65 -4.45 7.33
C MET A 43 -14.30 -4.32 8.04
N VAL A 44 -13.98 -5.35 8.84
CA VAL A 44 -12.70 -5.49 9.54
C VAL A 44 -11.97 -6.71 8.97
N LYS A 45 -10.69 -6.53 8.61
CA LYS A 45 -9.79 -7.62 8.19
C LYS A 45 -8.63 -7.69 9.17
N GLY A 46 -8.54 -8.80 9.90
CA GLY A 46 -7.49 -9.03 10.89
C GLY A 46 -7.97 -9.83 12.09
N TRP A 47 -7.09 -10.12 13.06
CA TRP A 47 -5.66 -9.77 13.07
C TRP A 47 -4.82 -10.82 12.34
N HIS A 48 -3.85 -10.39 11.55
CA HIS A 48 -2.91 -11.29 10.88
C HIS A 48 -1.50 -11.05 11.41
N ILE A 49 -0.77 -12.15 11.64
CA ILE A 49 0.65 -12.13 11.99
C ILE A 49 1.42 -12.98 10.99
N HIS A 50 2.57 -12.47 10.58
CA HIS A 50 3.43 -13.16 9.63
C HIS A 50 4.84 -13.28 10.21
N SER A 51 5.39 -14.49 10.20
CA SER A 51 6.77 -14.75 10.67
C SER A 51 7.83 -14.54 9.60
N ARG A 52 7.44 -14.54 8.32
CA ARG A 52 8.36 -14.47 7.17
C ARG A 52 7.95 -13.45 6.10
N GLN A 53 6.78 -12.84 6.24
CA GLN A 53 6.24 -11.87 5.30
C GLN A 53 6.16 -10.52 5.99
N GLN A 54 6.48 -9.47 5.24
CA GLN A 54 6.30 -8.10 5.68
C GLN A 54 5.40 -7.40 4.69
N ASP A 55 4.27 -6.88 5.17
CA ASP A 55 3.31 -6.21 4.31
C ASP A 55 3.65 -4.73 4.14
N ARG A 56 3.36 -4.23 2.94
CA ARG A 56 3.35 -2.81 2.57
C ARG A 56 1.94 -2.52 2.10
N LEU A 57 1.17 -1.79 2.91
CA LEU A 57 -0.23 -1.51 2.62
C LEU A 57 -0.37 -0.15 1.94
N ILE A 58 -1.22 -0.08 0.92
CA ILE A 58 -1.68 1.17 0.33
C ILE A 58 -3.20 1.12 0.16
N CYS A 59 -3.88 2.19 0.57
CA CYS A 59 -5.29 2.41 0.28
C CYS A 59 -5.39 3.22 -1.02
N VAL A 60 -5.65 2.53 -2.14
CA VAL A 60 -5.73 3.16 -3.47
C VAL A 60 -7.01 4.00 -3.63
N HIS A 61 -8.09 3.61 -2.95
CA HIS A 61 -9.36 4.32 -2.98
C HIS A 61 -10.14 4.11 -1.68
N GLY A 62 -10.84 5.16 -1.22
CA GLY A 62 -11.63 5.15 0.00
C GLY A 62 -10.80 5.50 1.24
N MET A 63 -11.09 4.84 2.36
CA MET A 63 -10.45 5.11 3.64
C MET A 63 -10.28 3.82 4.43
N VAL A 64 -9.11 3.63 5.04
CA VAL A 64 -8.81 2.50 5.91
C VAL A 64 -8.25 3.03 7.23
N LYS A 65 -8.79 2.52 8.35
CA LYS A 65 -8.16 2.67 9.66
C LYS A 65 -7.25 1.47 9.88
N LEU A 66 -5.94 1.68 9.85
CA LEU A 66 -4.93 0.65 10.07
C LEU A 66 -4.51 0.62 11.54
N ALA A 67 -4.37 -0.58 12.10
CA ALA A 67 -3.77 -0.85 13.40
C ALA A 67 -2.71 -1.95 13.22
N LEU A 68 -1.58 -1.80 13.93
CA LEU A 68 -0.37 -2.64 13.82
C LEU A 68 0.02 -3.21 15.19
#